data_AF-A0A2S2CZ27-F1
#
_entry.id   AF-A0A2S2CZ27-F1
#
_cell.length_a   1.000
_cell.length_b   1.000
_cell.length_c   1.000
_cell.angle_alpha   90.00
_cell.angle_beta   90.00
_cell.angle_gamma   90.00
#
_symmetry.space_group_name_H-M   'P 1'
#
loop_
_entity.id
_entity.type
_entity.pdbx_description
1 polymer ?
#
loop_
_entity_poly.entity_id
_entity_poly.type
_entity_poly.pdbx_seq_one_letter_code
_entity_poly.pdbx_strand_id
1 'polypeptide(L)'
;MRKATLAVVTGAAFLVISTATPKGTPGATAVPATVPSATAEAEAAGKPAPQAEKPVEVNGFRSVRFGMTEEEVRKTAAKDLGIKPEALKAEDNPLERTRVLTARVADLLPKTGSARVAYTFGHSSRKLIQVTIKWSKALDASITSEHLLGNAGLLRDYFLQQGFKPENVVVNRPANGGIVVFRGLDPQNRMVLLTLAAEPQAGAEKRDPVWSELQIAYVADPVKPDVYRIPPGQF
;
A
#
# COMPACT_ATOMS: atom_id res chain seq x y z
N MET A 1 -3.11 -41.52 0.06
CA MET A 1 -2.85 -40.77 -1.19
C MET A 1 -2.51 -39.34 -0.83
N ARG A 2 -1.25 -38.93 -1.02
CA ARG A 2 -0.75 -37.59 -0.68
C ARG A 2 -0.99 -36.66 -1.87
N LYS A 3 -1.71 -35.55 -1.70
CA LYS A 3 -1.85 -34.51 -2.73
C LYS A 3 -0.82 -33.42 -2.47
N ALA A 4 0.02 -33.16 -3.48
CA ALA A 4 1.12 -32.22 -3.46
C ALA A 4 0.65 -30.79 -3.77
N THR A 5 1.22 -29.86 -3.02
CA THR A 5 1.12 -28.40 -3.17
C THR A 5 2.00 -27.94 -4.33
N LEU A 6 1.50 -27.06 -5.20
CA LEU A 6 2.32 -26.34 -6.18
C LEU A 6 2.23 -24.85 -5.90
N ALA A 7 3.34 -24.27 -5.42
CA ALA A 7 3.51 -22.83 -5.27
C ALA A 7 4.22 -22.29 -6.52
N VAL A 8 3.62 -21.28 -7.17
CA VAL A 8 4.25 -20.58 -8.30
C VAL A 8 4.83 -19.27 -7.78
N VAL A 9 6.16 -19.16 -7.88
CA VAL A 9 6.94 -17.94 -7.63
C VAL A 9 7.04 -17.17 -8.94
N THR A 10 6.70 -15.88 -8.95
CA THR A 10 6.91 -15.00 -10.11
C THR A 10 7.95 -13.94 -9.75
N GLY A 11 9.14 -14.03 -10.34
CA GLY A 11 10.20 -13.03 -10.26
C GLY A 11 10.02 -11.95 -11.34
N ALA A 12 10.29 -10.69 -10.98
CA ALA A 12 10.25 -9.56 -11.90
C ALA A 12 11.65 -9.25 -12.44
N ALA A 13 11.77 -9.08 -13.75
CA ALA A 13 12.98 -8.60 -14.43
C ALA A 13 12.86 -7.10 -14.73
N PHE A 14 13.93 -6.34 -14.49
CA PHE A 14 14.04 -4.92 -14.84
C PHE A 14 14.85 -4.73 -16.12
N LEU A 15 14.37 -3.86 -17.01
CA LEU A 15 15.00 -3.45 -18.26
C LEU A 15 15.75 -2.12 -18.05
N VAL A 16 17.02 -2.07 -18.47
CA VAL A 16 17.88 -0.86 -18.48
C VAL A 16 17.83 -0.24 -19.88
N ILE A 17 17.61 1.08 -19.98
CA ILE A 17 17.71 1.82 -21.25
C ILE A 17 18.89 2.81 -21.16
N SER A 18 19.80 2.66 -22.10
CA SER A 18 21.00 3.49 -22.32
C SER A 18 20.64 4.79 -23.04
N THR A 19 21.23 5.91 -22.64
CA THR A 19 21.12 7.21 -23.31
C THR A 19 22.20 7.37 -24.37
N ALA A 20 21.80 7.74 -25.60
CA ALA A 20 22.71 8.16 -26.66
C ALA A 20 22.52 9.66 -26.94
N THR A 21 23.63 10.40 -26.89
CA THR A 21 23.75 11.80 -27.34
C THR A 21 24.42 11.84 -28.71
N PRO A 22 24.05 12.78 -29.60
CA PRO A 22 24.95 13.23 -30.66
C PRO A 22 25.41 14.68 -30.47
N LYS A 23 26.67 14.90 -30.84
CA LYS A 23 27.49 16.11 -30.66
C LYS A 23 27.86 16.69 -32.03
N GLY A 24 27.60 17.99 -32.21
CA GLY A 24 28.41 18.95 -33.00
C GLY A 24 28.14 19.09 -34.51
N THR A 25 28.45 20.19 -35.22
CA THR A 25 28.82 21.61 -34.97
C THR A 25 28.78 22.34 -36.37
N PRO A 26 29.30 23.58 -36.61
CA PRO A 26 28.56 24.83 -36.83
C PRO A 26 28.66 25.45 -38.26
N GLY A 27 27.86 26.48 -38.53
CA GLY A 27 28.03 27.40 -39.67
C GLY A 27 27.64 28.83 -39.29
N ALA A 28 28.51 29.79 -39.61
CA ALA A 28 28.56 31.16 -39.09
C ALA A 28 27.70 32.19 -39.83
N THR A 29 27.33 33.30 -39.15
CA THR A 29 27.65 34.70 -39.54
C THR A 29 27.08 35.70 -38.52
N ALA A 30 27.81 36.78 -38.28
CA ALA A 30 27.54 37.82 -37.28
C ALA A 30 27.01 39.11 -37.91
N VAL A 31 26.18 39.87 -37.19
CA VAL A 31 26.10 41.35 -37.28
C VAL A 31 25.71 41.90 -35.89
N PRO A 32 26.36 42.96 -35.36
CA PRO A 32 26.03 43.56 -34.07
C PRO A 32 25.07 44.76 -34.22
N ALA A 33 24.19 44.98 -33.24
CA ALA A 33 23.53 46.27 -33.01
C ALA A 33 23.09 46.40 -31.54
N THR A 34 23.34 47.57 -30.98
CA THR A 34 23.26 47.93 -29.55
C THR A 34 21.89 48.58 -29.23
N VAL A 35 21.22 48.08 -28.18
CA VAL A 35 20.24 48.63 -27.19
C VAL A 35 19.31 49.84 -27.54
N PRO A 36 18.06 49.90 -26.99
CA PRO A 36 17.84 50.20 -25.56
C PRO A 36 16.69 49.44 -24.85
N SER A 37 16.77 49.48 -23.51
CA SER A 37 15.76 49.07 -22.52
C SER A 37 14.36 49.58 -22.80
N ALA A 38 13.37 48.71 -22.58
CA ALA A 38 12.02 49.12 -22.18
C ALA A 38 11.54 48.20 -21.06
N THR A 39 11.31 48.82 -19.91
CA THR A 39 10.68 48.32 -18.70
C THR A 39 9.35 47.64 -19.03
N ALA A 40 9.21 46.37 -18.65
CA ALA A 40 7.91 45.72 -18.51
C ALA A 40 7.84 45.19 -17.07
N GLU A 41 7.47 46.10 -16.19
CA GLU A 41 6.96 45.82 -14.85
C GLU A 41 5.61 45.12 -15.04
N ALA A 42 5.64 43.79 -15.16
CA ALA A 42 4.45 42.97 -15.09
C ALA A 42 4.28 42.57 -13.62
N GLU A 43 3.40 43.31 -12.97
CA GLU A 43 2.77 43.04 -11.69
C GLU A 43 2.15 41.64 -11.70
N ALA A 44 2.97 40.62 -11.44
CA ALA A 44 2.50 39.28 -11.13
C ALA A 44 2.02 39.32 -9.69
N ALA A 45 0.76 39.73 -9.52
CA ALA A 45 -0.01 39.56 -8.30
C ALA A 45 0.26 38.14 -7.76
N GLY A 46 0.96 38.09 -6.63
CA GLY A 46 1.40 36.87 -6.01
C GLY A 46 0.20 36.00 -5.71
N LYS A 47 -0.02 34.98 -6.56
CA LYS A 47 -0.78 33.81 -6.15
C LYS A 47 -0.13 33.34 -4.84
N PRO A 48 -0.91 33.13 -3.77
CA PRO A 48 -0.38 32.49 -2.57
C PRO A 48 0.38 31.24 -3.01
N ALA A 49 1.66 31.16 -2.66
CA ALA A 49 2.41 29.93 -2.85
C ALA A 49 1.58 28.80 -2.24
N PRO A 50 1.38 27.67 -2.95
CA PRO A 50 0.68 26.53 -2.39
C PRO A 50 1.29 26.24 -1.01
N GLN A 51 0.47 26.28 0.04
CA GLN A 51 0.91 25.84 1.35
C GLN A 51 1.49 24.45 1.16
N ALA A 52 2.77 24.28 1.50
CA ALA A 52 3.43 22.99 1.40
C ALA A 52 2.64 22.01 2.29
N GLU A 53 1.87 21.13 1.65
CA GLU A 53 1.13 20.09 2.34
C GLU A 53 2.14 19.26 3.13
N LYS A 54 1.86 19.04 4.42
CA LYS A 54 2.72 18.21 5.25
C LYS A 54 2.82 16.83 4.60
N PRO A 55 4.03 16.29 4.40
CA PRO A 55 4.18 14.96 3.85
C PRO A 55 3.39 13.93 4.65
N VAL A 56 2.71 13.03 3.96
CA VAL A 56 2.03 11.89 4.59
C VAL A 56 3.03 11.06 5.41
N GLU A 57 2.60 10.57 6.56
CA GLU A 57 3.38 9.65 7.39
C GLU A 57 2.61 8.35 7.63
N VAL A 58 3.18 7.25 7.15
CA VAL A 58 2.58 5.91 7.31
C VAL A 58 3.15 5.26 8.56
N ASN A 59 2.62 5.65 9.72
CA ASN A 59 3.14 5.20 11.02
C ASN A 59 2.47 3.91 11.56
N GLY A 60 1.41 3.40 10.91
CA GLY A 60 0.61 2.27 11.37
C GLY A 60 -0.88 2.49 11.08
N PHE A 61 -1.77 2.04 11.98
CA PHE A 61 -3.22 2.15 11.82
C PHE A 61 -3.88 2.76 13.07
N ARG A 62 -4.64 3.84 12.90
CA ARG A 62 -5.31 4.61 13.98
C ARG A 62 -4.34 5.10 15.05
N SER A 63 -4.40 4.59 16.29
CA SER A 63 -3.44 4.93 17.35
C SER A 63 -2.34 3.87 17.47
N VAL A 64 -2.48 2.72 16.81
CA VAL A 64 -1.47 1.67 16.79
C VAL A 64 -0.34 2.07 15.82
N ARG A 65 0.90 2.01 16.31
CA ARG A 65 2.10 2.44 15.59
C ARG A 65 3.10 1.29 15.41
N PHE A 66 3.86 1.32 14.33
CA PHE A 66 5.02 0.43 14.17
C PHE A 66 5.99 0.57 15.34
N GLY A 67 6.67 -0.51 15.71
CA GLY A 67 7.59 -0.52 16.86
C GLY A 67 6.93 -0.84 18.21
N MET A 68 5.60 -0.84 18.31
CA MET A 68 4.88 -1.22 19.53
C MET A 68 5.07 -2.72 19.85
N THR A 69 5.13 -3.06 21.14
CA THR A 69 5.09 -4.45 21.63
C THR A 69 3.69 -5.05 21.50
N GLU A 70 3.58 -6.38 21.64
CA GLU A 70 2.28 -7.07 21.66
C GLU A 70 1.33 -6.48 22.73
N GLU A 71 1.84 -6.21 23.94
CA GLU A 71 1.06 -5.66 25.04
C GLU A 71 0.56 -4.24 24.75
N GLU A 72 1.42 -3.39 24.19
CA GLU A 72 1.06 -2.03 23.77
C GLU A 72 -0.02 -2.06 22.69
N VAL A 73 0.12 -2.95 21.71
CA VAL A 73 -0.88 -3.14 20.65
C VAL A 73 -2.20 -3.63 21.23
N ARG A 74 -2.20 -4.61 22.14
CA ARG A 74 -3.44 -5.11 22.76
C ARG A 74 -4.21 -4.00 23.45
N LYS A 75 -3.52 -3.21 24.28
CA LYS A 75 -4.13 -2.09 25.01
C LYS A 75 -4.67 -1.02 24.06
N THR A 76 -3.86 -0.63 23.09
CA THR A 76 -4.17 0.47 22.17
C THR A 76 -5.27 0.09 21.19
N ALA A 77 -5.16 -1.08 20.56
CA ALA A 77 -6.15 -1.59 19.62
C ALA A 77 -7.50 -1.85 20.29
N ALA A 78 -7.52 -2.41 21.50
CA ALA A 78 -8.77 -2.63 22.24
C ALA A 78 -9.55 -1.32 22.43
N LYS A 79 -8.84 -0.25 22.84
CA LYS A 79 -9.43 1.09 22.98
C LYS A 79 -9.89 1.65 21.63
N ASP A 80 -9.04 1.62 20.61
CA ASP A 80 -9.32 2.19 19.28
C ASP A 80 -10.48 1.50 18.54
N LEU A 81 -10.70 0.21 18.82
CA LEU A 81 -11.71 -0.61 18.17
C LEU A 81 -12.97 -0.79 19.02
N GLY A 82 -12.96 -0.33 20.28
CA GLY A 82 -14.07 -0.54 21.21
C GLY A 82 -14.30 -2.02 21.55
N ILE A 83 -13.23 -2.83 21.57
CA ILE A 83 -13.29 -4.27 21.87
C ILE A 83 -12.55 -4.57 23.17
N LYS A 84 -12.82 -5.75 23.73
CA LYS A 84 -12.04 -6.26 24.86
C LYS A 84 -10.66 -6.77 24.39
N PRO A 85 -9.57 -6.60 25.16
CA PRO A 85 -8.24 -7.10 24.77
C PRO A 85 -8.19 -8.59 24.44
N GLU A 86 -9.06 -9.41 25.05
CA GLU A 86 -9.13 -10.87 24.87
C GLU A 86 -9.80 -11.27 23.54
N ALA A 87 -10.44 -10.32 22.86
CA ALA A 87 -10.96 -10.48 21.51
C ALA A 87 -9.84 -10.51 20.46
N LEU A 88 -8.65 -9.98 20.80
CA LEU A 88 -7.45 -10.12 19.98
C LEU A 88 -6.86 -11.52 20.19
N LYS A 89 -7.16 -12.42 19.25
CA LYS A 89 -6.63 -13.78 19.22
C LYS A 89 -5.25 -13.79 18.63
N ALA A 90 -4.40 -14.65 19.16
CA ALA A 90 -2.98 -14.62 18.90
C ALA A 90 -2.52 -15.93 18.28
N GLU A 91 -1.86 -15.85 17.13
CA GLU A 91 -1.45 -16.98 16.31
C GLU A 91 0.00 -16.80 15.86
N ASP A 92 0.71 -17.90 15.65
CA ASP A 92 2.07 -17.88 15.11
C ASP A 92 2.03 -18.24 13.62
N ASN A 93 2.79 -17.51 12.81
CA ASN A 93 3.10 -17.91 11.45
C ASN A 93 4.46 -18.65 11.47
N PRO A 94 4.47 -19.98 11.43
CA PRO A 94 5.71 -20.75 11.56
C PRO A 94 6.67 -20.56 10.39
N LEU A 95 6.16 -20.21 9.20
CA LEU A 95 6.98 -20.02 8.00
C LEU A 95 7.81 -18.74 8.09
N GLU A 96 7.15 -17.64 8.47
CA GLU A 96 7.80 -16.32 8.63
C GLU A 96 8.40 -16.12 10.02
N ARG A 97 8.10 -17.03 10.96
CA ARG A 97 8.41 -16.95 12.39
C ARG A 97 7.91 -15.66 13.04
N THR A 98 6.76 -15.17 12.59
CA THR A 98 6.09 -13.98 13.11
C THR A 98 4.95 -14.35 14.05
N ARG A 99 4.58 -13.40 14.90
CA ARG A 99 3.39 -13.48 15.76
C ARG A 99 2.31 -12.58 15.16
N VAL A 100 1.04 -12.99 15.22
CA VAL A 100 -0.08 -12.20 14.69
C VAL A 100 -1.19 -12.08 15.74
N LEU A 101 -1.68 -10.86 15.96
CA LEU A 101 -2.92 -10.62 16.70
C LEU A 101 -4.05 -10.29 15.73
N THR A 102 -5.18 -10.98 15.87
CA THR A 102 -6.33 -10.86 14.98
C THR A 102 -7.59 -10.54 15.76
N ALA A 103 -8.37 -9.58 15.28
CA ALA A 103 -9.72 -9.29 15.78
C ALA A 103 -10.70 -9.11 14.62
N ARG A 104 -11.96 -9.48 14.85
CA ARG A 104 -13.08 -9.17 13.95
C ARG A 104 -13.80 -7.94 14.48
N VAL A 105 -14.11 -7.00 13.60
CA VAL A 105 -14.71 -5.70 13.92
C VAL A 105 -15.89 -5.48 12.98
N ALA A 106 -17.11 -5.37 13.51
CA ALA A 106 -18.34 -5.41 12.72
C ALA A 106 -18.51 -4.20 11.77
N ASP A 107 -18.02 -3.02 12.16
CA ASP A 107 -18.13 -1.81 11.34
C ASP A 107 -16.87 -0.96 11.56
N LEU A 108 -15.73 -1.46 11.06
CA LEU A 108 -14.46 -0.77 11.22
C LEU A 108 -14.50 0.60 10.52
N LEU A 109 -15.12 0.66 9.34
CA LEU A 109 -15.42 1.88 8.62
C LEU A 109 -16.92 1.88 8.33
N PRO A 110 -17.62 3.02 8.47
CA PRO A 110 -19.08 3.06 8.33
C PRO A 110 -19.55 2.42 7.03
N LYS A 111 -20.49 1.47 7.14
CA LYS A 111 -21.14 0.80 6.01
C LYS A 111 -20.19 -0.04 5.12
N THR A 112 -19.01 -0.40 5.64
CA THR A 112 -18.07 -1.30 4.94
C THR A 112 -18.22 -2.77 5.32
N GLY A 113 -19.11 -3.08 6.28
CA GLY A 113 -19.33 -4.44 6.78
C GLY A 113 -18.20 -4.92 7.70
N SER A 114 -18.32 -6.18 8.14
CA SER A 114 -17.37 -6.73 9.10
C SER A 114 -15.97 -6.88 8.51
N ALA A 115 -14.99 -6.30 9.19
CA ALA A 115 -13.58 -6.41 8.87
C ALA A 115 -12.86 -7.40 9.80
N ARG A 116 -11.75 -7.96 9.32
CA ARG A 116 -10.72 -8.56 10.17
C ARG A 116 -9.51 -7.63 10.18
N VAL A 117 -9.04 -7.28 11.37
CA VAL A 117 -7.77 -6.54 11.57
C VAL A 117 -6.74 -7.52 12.10
N ALA A 118 -5.57 -7.55 11.49
CA ALA A 118 -4.44 -8.39 11.86
C ALA A 118 -3.18 -7.51 12.08
N TYR A 119 -2.54 -7.68 13.24
CA TYR A 119 -1.32 -6.99 13.65
C TYR A 119 -0.18 -8.00 13.65
N THR A 120 0.80 -7.83 12.77
CA THR A 120 1.93 -8.76 12.61
C THR A 120 3.18 -8.21 13.26
N PHE A 121 3.80 -9.03 14.12
CA PHE A 121 5.00 -8.71 14.87
C PHE A 121 6.21 -9.41 14.25
N GLY A 122 7.29 -8.66 14.11
CA GLY A 122 8.51 -9.13 13.48
C GLY A 122 9.16 -10.30 14.23
N HIS A 123 9.83 -11.15 13.46
CA HIS A 123 10.52 -12.33 13.97
C HIS A 123 11.61 -11.95 14.98
N SER A 124 12.47 -10.99 14.62
CA SER A 124 13.66 -10.65 15.40
C SER A 124 13.36 -9.58 16.44
N SER A 125 12.66 -8.52 16.04
CA SER A 125 12.35 -7.36 16.89
C SER A 125 11.24 -7.63 17.90
N ARG A 126 10.34 -8.58 17.60
CA ARG A 126 9.08 -8.81 18.35
C ARG A 126 8.20 -7.54 18.43
N LYS A 127 8.40 -6.60 17.51
CA LYS A 127 7.64 -5.35 17.42
C LYS A 127 6.67 -5.38 16.26
N LEU A 128 5.63 -4.54 16.32
CA LEU A 128 4.69 -4.39 15.21
C LEU A 128 5.40 -3.89 13.96
N ILE A 129 5.27 -4.64 12.86
CA ILE A 129 5.86 -4.31 11.56
C ILE A 129 4.81 -4.16 10.45
N GLN A 130 3.61 -4.71 10.65
CA GLN A 130 2.55 -4.67 9.65
C GLN A 130 1.16 -4.71 10.28
N VAL A 131 0.22 -3.98 9.69
CA VAL A 131 -1.21 -4.08 9.98
C VAL A 131 -1.95 -4.41 8.70
N THR A 132 -2.79 -5.44 8.72
CA THR A 132 -3.63 -5.84 7.59
C THR A 132 -5.09 -5.77 7.97
N ILE A 133 -5.92 -5.22 7.09
CA ILE A 133 -7.37 -5.11 7.26
C ILE A 133 -8.01 -5.79 6.08
N LYS A 134 -8.96 -6.69 6.32
CA LYS A 134 -9.64 -7.47 5.27
C LYS A 134 -11.15 -7.40 5.39
N TRP A 135 -11.79 -7.32 4.24
CA TRP A 135 -13.23 -7.51 4.05
C TRP A 135 -13.43 -8.62 3.01
N SER A 136 -14.31 -9.56 3.30
CA SER A 136 -14.66 -10.64 2.37
C SER A 136 -15.98 -11.29 2.79
N LYS A 137 -16.59 -12.04 1.88
CA LYS A 137 -17.84 -12.77 2.18
C LYS A 137 -17.67 -13.82 3.29
N ALA A 138 -16.48 -14.39 3.44
CA ALA A 138 -16.16 -15.30 4.55
C ALA A 138 -16.15 -14.59 5.92
N LEU A 139 -15.91 -13.27 5.92
CA LEU A 139 -15.98 -12.43 7.10
C LEU A 139 -17.35 -11.81 7.30
N ASP A 140 -18.19 -11.72 6.29
CA ASP A 140 -19.53 -11.16 6.41
C ASP A 140 -20.38 -11.63 5.23
N ALA A 141 -21.42 -12.42 5.48
CA ALA A 141 -22.24 -12.97 4.41
C ALA A 141 -22.98 -11.90 3.60
N SER A 142 -23.13 -10.68 4.15
CA SER A 142 -23.76 -9.54 3.48
C SER A 142 -22.85 -8.84 2.47
N ILE A 143 -21.53 -9.09 2.51
CA ILE A 143 -20.57 -8.48 1.59
C ILE A 143 -20.75 -9.10 0.19
N THR A 144 -20.96 -8.23 -0.81
CA THR A 144 -21.06 -8.59 -2.23
C THR A 144 -19.85 -8.10 -3.02
N SER A 145 -19.71 -8.57 -4.26
CA SER A 145 -18.66 -8.13 -5.19
C SER A 145 -18.72 -6.61 -5.44
N GLU A 146 -19.93 -6.08 -5.63
CA GLU A 146 -20.20 -4.66 -5.87
C GLU A 146 -19.87 -3.82 -4.64
N HIS A 147 -20.16 -4.34 -3.45
CA HIS A 147 -19.83 -3.68 -2.19
C HIS A 147 -18.31 -3.58 -1.99
N LEU A 148 -17.57 -4.64 -2.29
CA LEU A 148 -16.10 -4.61 -2.25
C LEU A 148 -15.53 -3.61 -3.27
N LEU A 149 -16.06 -3.59 -4.49
CA LEU A 149 -15.62 -2.65 -5.52
C LEU A 149 -15.91 -1.19 -5.12
N GLY A 150 -17.10 -0.91 -4.58
CA GLY A 150 -17.46 0.40 -4.07
C GLY A 150 -16.55 0.87 -2.94
N ASN A 151 -16.29 -0.01 -1.96
CA ASN A 151 -15.37 0.27 -0.86
C ASN A 151 -13.93 0.49 -1.34
N ALA A 152 -13.49 -0.25 -2.36
CA ALA A 152 -12.18 -0.06 -2.97
C ALA A 152 -12.03 1.33 -3.60
N GLY A 153 -13.06 1.79 -4.32
CA GLY A 153 -13.10 3.15 -4.86
C GLY A 153 -13.03 4.22 -3.77
N LEU A 154 -13.88 4.11 -2.74
CA LEU A 154 -13.89 5.04 -1.62
C LEU A 154 -12.52 5.14 -0.92
N LEU A 155 -11.89 4.00 -0.63
CA LEU A 155 -10.59 3.96 0.04
C LEU A 155 -9.47 4.49 -0.83
N ARG A 156 -9.49 4.20 -2.14
CA ARG A 156 -8.52 4.74 -3.08
C ARG A 156 -8.58 6.27 -3.09
N ASP A 157 -9.78 6.83 -3.20
CA ASP A 157 -9.98 8.26 -3.27
C ASP A 157 -9.56 8.94 -1.94
N TYR A 158 -9.84 8.31 -0.81
CA TYR A 158 -9.31 8.72 0.50
C TYR A 158 -7.78 8.75 0.53
N PHE A 159 -7.11 7.69 0.05
CA PHE A 159 -5.64 7.61 0.07
C PHE A 159 -4.97 8.61 -0.88
N LEU A 160 -5.59 8.90 -2.03
CA LEU A 160 -5.10 9.91 -2.97
C LEU A 160 -5.10 11.32 -2.37
N GLN A 161 -5.96 11.59 -1.39
CA GLN A 161 -6.04 12.88 -0.70
C GLN A 161 -5.05 13.01 0.48
N GLN A 162 -4.25 11.98 0.79
CA GLN A 162 -3.39 12.00 1.98
C GLN A 162 -2.05 12.74 1.78
N GLY A 163 -1.73 13.22 0.58
CA GLY A 163 -0.47 13.93 0.33
C GLY A 163 0.73 13.00 0.06
N PHE A 164 0.49 11.81 -0.51
CA PHE A 164 1.57 11.00 -1.09
C PHE A 164 2.18 11.70 -2.30
N LYS A 165 3.50 11.64 -2.46
CA LYS A 165 4.16 12.18 -3.65
C LYS A 165 3.73 11.38 -4.89
N PRO A 166 3.38 12.02 -6.03
CA PRO A 166 2.89 11.32 -7.22
C PRO A 166 3.81 10.21 -7.72
N GLU A 167 5.13 10.39 -7.66
CA GLU A 167 6.12 9.40 -8.06
C GLU A 167 6.13 8.13 -7.18
N ASN A 168 5.61 8.24 -5.96
CA ASN A 168 5.51 7.13 -5.00
C ASN A 168 4.14 6.44 -5.02
N VAL A 169 3.25 6.87 -5.92
CA VAL A 169 1.86 6.38 -6.00
C VAL A 169 1.67 5.49 -7.23
N VAL A 170 0.95 4.38 -7.03
CA VAL A 170 0.46 3.50 -8.10
C VAL A 170 -1.02 3.25 -7.89
N VAL A 171 -1.80 3.31 -8.95
CA VAL A 171 -3.27 3.19 -8.91
C VAL A 171 -3.76 2.28 -10.02
N ASN A 172 -4.80 1.49 -9.73
CA ASN A 172 -5.51 0.61 -10.66
C ASN A 172 -4.58 -0.27 -11.53
N ARG A 173 -3.49 -0.78 -10.94
CA ARG A 173 -2.57 -1.66 -11.66
C ARG A 173 -3.09 -3.10 -11.60
N PRO A 174 -3.23 -3.80 -12.74
CA PRO A 174 -3.51 -5.24 -12.73
C PRO A 174 -2.47 -6.01 -11.91
N ALA A 175 -2.93 -7.02 -11.18
CA ALA A 175 -2.10 -7.95 -10.42
C ALA A 175 -2.61 -9.38 -10.63
N ASN A 176 -1.78 -10.37 -10.32
CA ASN A 176 -2.18 -11.77 -10.44
C ASN A 176 -3.41 -12.02 -9.54
N GLY A 177 -4.55 -12.34 -10.17
CA GLY A 177 -5.80 -12.59 -9.47
C GLY A 177 -6.51 -11.34 -8.94
N GLY A 178 -6.20 -10.13 -9.41
CA GLY A 178 -6.90 -8.93 -8.97
C GLY A 178 -6.30 -7.61 -9.44
N ILE A 179 -6.43 -6.58 -8.62
CA ILE A 179 -5.96 -5.22 -8.89
C ILE A 179 -5.26 -4.67 -7.65
N VAL A 180 -4.08 -4.07 -7.85
CA VAL A 180 -3.53 -3.09 -6.90
C VAL A 180 -4.29 -1.79 -7.13
N VAL A 181 -5.28 -1.56 -6.28
CA VAL A 181 -6.18 -0.40 -6.38
C VAL A 181 -5.42 0.87 -6.03
N PHE A 182 -4.59 0.81 -4.99
CA PHE A 182 -3.71 1.89 -4.57
C PHE A 182 -2.44 1.33 -3.93
N ARG A 183 -1.29 1.94 -4.18
CA ARG A 183 -0.07 1.79 -3.40
C ARG A 183 0.57 3.17 -3.22
N GLY A 184 0.92 3.52 -1.99
CA GLY A 184 1.64 4.74 -1.67
C GLY A 184 2.82 4.45 -0.75
N LEU A 185 3.96 5.10 -1.02
CA LEU A 185 5.12 5.11 -0.13
C LEU A 185 5.30 6.51 0.49
N ASP A 186 5.48 6.54 1.79
CA ASP A 186 5.84 7.77 2.51
C ASP A 186 7.34 8.09 2.35
N PRO A 187 7.83 9.24 2.86
CA PRO A 187 9.25 9.62 2.76
C PRO A 187 10.23 8.64 3.44
N GLN A 188 9.74 7.77 4.33
CA GLN A 188 10.51 6.73 5.01
C GLN A 188 10.40 5.37 4.30
N ASN A 189 9.82 5.31 3.10
CA ASN A 189 9.53 4.10 2.33
C ASN A 189 8.55 3.13 3.01
N ARG A 190 7.74 3.61 3.95
CA ARG A 190 6.66 2.84 4.56
C ARG A 190 5.46 2.84 3.63
N MET A 191 4.75 1.71 3.59
CA MET A 191 3.78 1.45 2.53
C MET A 191 2.36 1.38 3.04
N VAL A 192 1.45 1.97 2.27
CA VAL A 192 0.03 1.59 2.24
C VAL A 192 -0.23 0.87 0.92
N LEU A 193 -0.85 -0.31 0.99
CA LEU A 193 -1.24 -1.11 -0.16
C LEU A 193 -2.71 -1.49 -0.04
N LEU A 194 -3.52 -1.10 -1.02
CA LEU A 194 -4.92 -1.47 -1.19
C LEU A 194 -5.04 -2.42 -2.38
N THR A 195 -5.54 -3.63 -2.14
CA THR A 195 -5.74 -4.65 -3.17
C THR A 195 -7.17 -5.13 -3.19
N LEU A 196 -7.67 -5.38 -4.39
CA LEU A 196 -8.96 -6.01 -4.63
C LEU A 196 -8.71 -7.32 -5.39
N ALA A 197 -8.98 -8.45 -4.75
CA ALA A 197 -8.78 -9.77 -5.31
C ALA A 197 -10.09 -10.31 -5.91
N ALA A 198 -9.96 -10.99 -7.05
CA ALA A 198 -11.04 -11.70 -7.71
C ALA A 198 -11.02 -13.18 -7.34
N GLU A 199 -12.18 -13.83 -7.40
CA GLU A 199 -12.26 -15.29 -7.36
C GLU A 199 -11.55 -15.91 -8.56
N PRO A 200 -10.81 -17.02 -8.39
CA PRO A 200 -10.31 -17.79 -9.51
C PRO A 200 -11.49 -18.32 -10.35
N GLN A 201 -11.58 -17.86 -11.60
CA GLN A 201 -12.60 -18.34 -12.54
C GLN A 201 -11.98 -19.35 -13.51
N ALA A 202 -12.64 -20.51 -13.69
CA ALA A 202 -12.24 -21.49 -14.70
C ALA A 202 -12.93 -21.19 -16.05
N GLY A 203 -12.17 -21.29 -17.15
CA GLY A 203 -12.65 -21.11 -18.52
C GLY A 203 -12.15 -19.81 -19.19
N ALA A 204 -11.96 -19.85 -20.50
CA ALA A 204 -11.38 -18.77 -21.29
C ALA A 204 -12.33 -17.58 -21.49
N GLU A 205 -11.85 -16.42 -21.03
CA GLU A 205 -12.02 -15.03 -21.47
C GLU A 205 -13.42 -14.37 -21.55
N LYS A 206 -13.45 -13.14 -21.01
CA LYS A 206 -14.54 -12.15 -20.94
C LYS A 206 -15.71 -12.47 -20.02
N ARG A 207 -15.41 -12.71 -18.75
CA ARG A 207 -16.38 -12.48 -17.68
C ARG A 207 -15.92 -11.34 -16.80
N ASP A 208 -16.87 -10.57 -16.32
CA ASP A 208 -16.59 -9.56 -15.32
C ASP A 208 -16.02 -10.24 -14.07
N PRO A 209 -15.00 -9.63 -13.44
CA PRO A 209 -14.41 -10.19 -12.24
C PRO A 209 -15.44 -10.23 -11.11
N VAL A 210 -15.50 -11.38 -10.43
CA VAL A 210 -16.23 -11.52 -9.16
C VAL A 210 -15.22 -11.25 -8.05
N TRP A 211 -15.37 -10.12 -7.36
CA TRP A 211 -14.47 -9.72 -6.29
C TRP A 211 -14.77 -10.49 -5.01
N SER A 212 -13.72 -10.97 -4.33
CA SER A 212 -13.84 -11.84 -3.15
C SER A 212 -13.22 -11.26 -1.90
N GLU A 213 -12.18 -10.45 -2.04
CA GLU A 213 -11.48 -9.86 -0.90
C GLU A 213 -10.98 -8.44 -1.22
N LEU A 214 -11.26 -7.51 -0.31
CA LEU A 214 -10.63 -6.21 -0.26
C LEU A 214 -9.67 -6.20 0.94
N GLN A 215 -8.43 -5.78 0.69
CA GLN A 215 -7.40 -5.75 1.72
C GLN A 215 -6.66 -4.42 1.71
N ILE A 216 -6.44 -3.86 2.90
CA ILE A 216 -5.46 -2.81 3.16
C ILE A 216 -4.29 -3.43 3.92
N ALA A 217 -3.06 -3.10 3.53
CA ALA A 217 -1.85 -3.40 4.29
C ALA A 217 -1.05 -2.12 4.56
N TYR A 218 -0.74 -1.88 5.83
CA TYR A 218 0.23 -0.90 6.29
C TYR A 218 1.52 -1.64 6.65
N VAL A 219 2.66 -1.30 6.02
CA VAL A 219 3.92 -2.05 6.16
C VAL A 219 5.06 -1.11 6.51
N ALA A 220 5.81 -1.44 7.57
CA ALA A 220 6.92 -0.65 8.08
C ALA A 220 8.16 -0.69 7.18
N ASP A 221 8.49 -1.85 6.61
CA ASP A 221 9.58 -1.97 5.64
C ASP A 221 9.19 -3.02 4.57
N PRO A 222 8.67 -2.59 3.41
CA PRO A 222 8.28 -3.53 2.35
C PRO A 222 9.49 -4.16 1.64
N VAL A 223 10.69 -3.59 1.77
CA VAL A 223 11.90 -4.07 1.09
C VAL A 223 12.64 -5.10 1.94
N LYS A 224 12.78 -4.83 3.24
CA LYS A 224 13.45 -5.67 4.24
C LYS A 224 12.55 -5.92 5.45
N PRO A 225 11.41 -6.63 5.28
CA PRO A 225 10.55 -7.00 6.39
C PRO A 225 11.30 -7.88 7.41
N ASP A 226 11.03 -7.66 8.70
CA ASP A 226 11.53 -8.47 9.81
C ASP A 226 10.79 -9.81 9.90
N VAL A 227 11.03 -10.65 8.90
CA VAL A 227 10.52 -12.02 8.79
C VAL A 227 11.69 -12.97 8.58
N TYR A 228 11.51 -14.22 8.99
CA TYR A 228 12.50 -15.25 8.69
C TYR A 228 12.63 -15.46 7.18
N ARG A 229 13.87 -15.47 6.68
CA ARG A 229 14.22 -15.79 5.30
C ARG A 229 15.34 -16.81 5.31
N ILE A 230 15.31 -17.73 4.34
CA ILE A 230 16.41 -18.66 4.10
C ILE A 230 17.57 -17.85 3.49
N PRO A 231 18.75 -17.81 4.13
CA PRO A 231 19.91 -17.14 3.56
C PRO A 231 20.35 -17.80 2.25
N PRO A 232 20.86 -17.04 1.26
CA PRO A 232 21.45 -17.62 0.07
C PRO A 232 22.51 -18.68 0.41
N GLY A 233 22.49 -19.83 -0.29
CA GLY A 233 23.47 -20.90 -0.12
C GLY A 233 23.21 -21.86 1.05
N GLN A 234 22.04 -21.79 1.71
CA GLN A 234 21.64 -22.78 2.72
C GLN A 234 20.78 -23.94 2.18
N PHE A 235 20.57 -23.97 0.87
CA PHE A 235 19.97 -25.05 0.09
C PHE A 235 20.52 -24.98 -1.34
#